data_AF-A0AAD4ZFM7-F1
#
_entry.id   AF-A0AAD4ZFM7-F1
#
_cell.length_a   1.000
_cell.length_b   1.000
_cell.length_c   1.000
_cell.angle_alpha   90.00
_cell.angle_beta   90.00
_cell.angle_gamma   90.00
#
_symmetry.space_group_name_H-M   'P 1'
#
loop_
_entity.id
_entity.type
_entity.pdbx_description
1 polymer ?
#
loop_
_entity_poly.entity_id
_entity_poly.type
_entity_poly.pdbx_seq_one_letter_code
_entity_poly.pdbx_strand_id
1 'polypeptide(L)'
;MAEIPNNNNNNVEGGGALVVQPRKPLREFSIPKVTNQPSCIVYPQLTVDRFELRSGMIHLLPTYYGNTTEDPYMHIKQFFEICATIRIQGLDDEQIKMRLFPFSLKDKAKSWLYSLPNASIHTWEELSNKFLQKFFPAQKTNKIRKEILGFTQKEGEAFHECWERYKEMISSCPHHNIESWMQMQSFYEGLLDSERMMVDATSGEGLMNKTADEAFTLFESLSANSQQWNHNKGR
;
A
#
# COMPACT_ATOMS: atom_id res chain seq x y z
N MET A 1 75.82 12.16 -27.33
CA MET A 1 76.17 13.45 -26.69
C MET A 1 75.23 14.49 -27.27
N ALA A 2 74.21 14.90 -26.52
CA ALA A 2 73.28 15.93 -26.92
C ALA A 2 72.78 16.64 -25.66
N GLU A 3 73.11 17.92 -25.53
CA GLU A 3 72.40 18.88 -24.69
C GLU A 3 71.46 19.68 -25.60
N ILE A 4 70.26 19.98 -25.10
CA ILE A 4 69.68 21.33 -24.93
C ILE A 4 68.38 21.14 -24.11
N PRO A 5 68.07 22.04 -23.15
CA PRO A 5 67.00 21.86 -22.17
C PRO A 5 65.67 22.48 -22.64
N ASN A 6 64.54 22.00 -22.10
CA ASN A 6 63.25 22.67 -22.24
C ASN A 6 62.38 22.54 -20.97
N ASN A 7 62.36 23.65 -20.23
CA ASN A 7 61.15 24.40 -19.83
C ASN A 7 60.06 23.74 -18.97
N ASN A 8 59.97 24.33 -17.77
CA ASN A 8 58.77 24.87 -17.11
C ASN A 8 57.78 24.00 -16.30
N ASN A 9 57.72 24.40 -15.02
CA ASN A 9 56.52 24.81 -14.28
C ASN A 9 55.47 23.74 -13.93
N ASN A 10 55.35 23.38 -12.64
CA ASN A 10 54.60 24.19 -11.66
C ASN A 10 54.43 23.48 -10.31
N ASN A 11 54.48 24.31 -9.27
CA ASN A 11 53.99 24.11 -7.90
C ASN A 11 52.80 23.15 -7.73
N VAL A 12 52.86 22.34 -6.68
CA VAL A 12 51.69 22.08 -5.80
C VAL A 12 52.15 22.03 -4.35
N GLU A 13 52.02 23.15 -3.64
CA GLU A 13 51.77 23.15 -2.20
C GLU A 13 50.36 22.59 -1.95
N GLY A 14 50.22 21.69 -0.99
CA GLY A 14 48.94 21.08 -0.65
C GLY A 14 49.01 20.33 0.67
N GLY A 15 49.41 21.01 1.74
CA GLY A 15 49.34 20.50 3.10
C GLY A 15 47.89 20.31 3.53
N GLY A 16 47.37 19.09 3.42
CA GLY A 16 46.11 18.68 4.02
C GLY A 16 46.23 18.71 5.54
N ALA A 17 45.65 19.74 6.17
CA ALA A 17 45.50 19.77 7.61
C ALA A 17 44.62 18.59 8.05
N LEU A 18 45.22 17.60 8.72
CA LEU A 18 44.52 16.55 9.42
C LEU A 18 43.63 17.20 10.48
N VAL A 19 42.31 17.06 10.34
CA VAL A 19 41.35 17.47 11.37
C VAL A 19 41.62 16.64 12.62
N VAL A 20 42.36 17.20 13.57
CA VAL A 20 42.62 16.59 14.87
C VAL A 20 41.29 16.49 15.60
N GLN A 21 40.67 15.32 15.59
CA GLN A 21 39.48 15.10 16.41
C GLN A 21 39.88 15.22 17.90
N PRO A 22 39.15 16.02 18.70
CA PRO A 22 39.48 16.22 20.10
C PRO A 22 39.53 14.89 20.85
N ARG A 23 40.59 14.66 21.62
CA ARG A 23 40.77 13.46 22.45
C ARG A 23 39.68 13.43 23.52
N LYS A 24 38.65 12.61 23.33
CA LYS A 24 37.59 12.36 24.29
C LYS A 24 37.86 11.05 25.06
N PRO A 25 37.61 11.00 26.38
CA PRO A 25 37.63 9.76 27.15
C PRO A 25 36.70 8.70 26.56
N LEU A 26 37.09 7.42 26.57
CA LEU A 26 36.28 6.32 26.02
C LEU A 26 34.84 6.28 26.56
N ARG A 27 34.67 6.60 27.86
CA ARG A 27 33.35 6.68 28.51
C ARG A 27 32.40 7.65 27.81
N GLU A 28 32.89 8.73 27.20
CA GLU A 28 32.04 9.72 26.53
C GLU A 28 31.41 9.19 25.23
N PHE A 29 32.00 8.17 24.63
CA PHE A 29 31.41 7.46 23.49
C PHE A 29 30.31 6.48 23.90
N SER A 30 30.25 6.12 25.18
CA SER A 30 29.24 5.21 25.76
C SER A 30 28.08 5.95 26.43
N ILE A 31 28.12 7.29 26.51
CA ILE A 31 27.03 8.10 27.06
C ILE A 31 26.02 8.38 25.95
N PRO A 32 24.78 7.84 26.02
CA PRO A 32 23.75 8.17 25.06
C PRO A 32 23.41 9.66 25.16
N LYS A 33 23.31 10.31 24.01
CA LYS A 33 22.86 11.70 23.91
C LYS A 33 21.53 11.71 23.19
N VAL A 34 20.62 12.57 23.64
CA VAL A 34 19.38 12.85 22.88
C VAL A 34 19.80 13.40 21.53
N THR A 35 19.50 12.67 20.47
CA THR A 35 19.66 13.15 19.11
C THR A 35 18.35 13.82 18.71
N ASN A 36 18.39 15.12 18.41
CA ASN A 36 17.21 15.80 17.87
C ASN A 36 17.09 15.43 16.39
N GLN A 37 16.69 14.17 16.12
CA GLN A 37 16.48 13.69 14.76
C GLN A 37 15.14 14.21 14.24
N PRO A 38 15.14 15.04 13.19
CA PRO A 38 13.89 15.51 12.59
C PRO A 38 13.11 14.34 11.99
N SER A 39 11.78 14.48 11.95
CA SER A 39 10.86 13.54 11.31
C SER A 39 11.26 13.26 9.85
N CYS A 40 11.01 12.04 9.37
CA CYS A 40 11.12 11.71 7.95
C CYS A 40 10.08 12.46 7.10
N ILE A 41 8.92 12.76 7.69
CA ILE A 41 7.85 13.59 7.11
C ILE A 41 8.16 15.05 7.38
N VAL A 42 8.21 15.84 6.31
CA VAL A 42 8.31 17.30 6.35
C VAL A 42 6.91 17.87 6.47
N TYR A 43 6.68 18.66 7.52
CA TYR A 43 5.43 19.36 7.72
C TYR A 43 5.59 20.81 7.29
N PRO A 44 4.76 21.32 6.36
CA PRO A 44 4.73 22.75 6.06
C PRO A 44 4.45 23.58 7.32
N GLN A 45 4.96 24.82 7.31
CA GLN A 45 4.68 25.77 8.37
C GLN A 45 3.19 26.05 8.43
N LEU A 46 2.67 26.07 9.65
CA LEU A 46 1.25 26.35 9.89
C LEU A 46 0.99 27.84 9.64
N THR A 47 -0.11 28.15 8.98
CA THR A 47 -0.62 29.53 8.85
C THR A 47 -1.36 30.00 10.10
N VAL A 48 -1.56 29.10 11.06
CA VAL A 48 -2.26 29.33 12.33
C VAL A 48 -1.30 29.20 13.51
N ASP A 49 -1.45 30.09 14.50
CA ASP A 49 -0.57 30.17 15.66
C ASP A 49 -0.67 28.97 16.62
N ARG A 50 -1.77 28.19 16.55
CA ARG A 50 -2.01 27.02 17.40
C ARG A 50 -2.67 25.89 16.63
N PHE A 51 -1.91 24.84 16.35
CA PHE A 51 -2.42 23.54 15.95
C PHE A 51 -2.39 22.60 17.16
N GLU A 52 -3.54 22.02 17.50
CA GLU A 52 -3.64 21.01 18.55
C GLU A 52 -4.26 19.74 17.99
N LEU A 53 -3.53 18.63 18.12
CA LEU A 53 -4.07 17.30 17.84
C LEU A 53 -4.71 16.74 19.10
N ARG A 54 -6.04 16.67 19.13
CA ARG A 54 -6.79 16.17 20.30
C ARG A 54 -6.61 14.66 20.44
N SER A 55 -6.41 14.19 21.67
CA SER A 55 -6.29 12.75 21.99
C SER A 55 -7.48 11.93 21.46
N GLY A 56 -8.71 12.46 21.54
CA GLY A 56 -9.89 11.79 20.99
C GLY A 56 -9.77 11.48 19.49
N MET A 57 -9.14 12.36 18.69
CA MET A 57 -8.92 12.13 17.26
C MET A 57 -7.92 11.01 17.02
N ILE A 58 -6.87 10.92 17.83
CA ILE A 58 -5.85 9.87 17.74
C ILE A 58 -6.48 8.50 18.01
N HIS A 59 -7.41 8.41 18.97
CA HIS A 59 -8.09 7.15 19.31
C HIS A 59 -9.08 6.68 18.24
N LEU A 60 -9.54 7.55 17.34
CA LEU A 60 -10.40 7.18 16.22
C LEU A 60 -9.62 6.57 15.04
N LEU A 61 -8.30 6.78 14.98
CA LEU A 61 -7.51 6.29 13.86
C LEU A 61 -7.44 4.75 13.88
N PRO A 62 -7.51 4.10 12.71
CA PRO A 62 -7.21 2.68 12.63
C PRO A 62 -5.76 2.43 13.05
N THR A 63 -5.48 1.21 13.49
CA THR A 63 -4.13 0.82 13.93
C THR A 63 -3.56 -0.23 12.99
N TYR A 64 -2.32 -0.01 12.54
CA TYR A 64 -1.57 -0.94 11.72
C TYR A 64 -0.26 -1.33 12.41
N TYR A 65 -0.08 -2.62 12.68
CA TYR A 65 1.07 -3.13 13.42
C TYR A 65 2.25 -3.52 12.51
N GLY A 66 1.98 -3.77 11.23
CA GLY A 66 2.97 -4.22 10.26
C GLY A 66 3.17 -5.75 10.25
N ASN A 67 2.12 -6.50 10.55
CA ASN A 67 2.09 -7.96 10.50
C ASN A 67 1.70 -8.45 9.10
N THR A 68 2.07 -9.70 8.78
CA THR A 68 1.83 -10.31 7.45
C THR A 68 0.36 -10.60 7.17
N THR A 69 -0.47 -10.67 8.21
CA THR A 69 -1.92 -10.92 8.14
C THR A 69 -2.71 -9.63 7.92
N GLU A 70 -2.11 -8.46 8.13
CA GLU A 70 -2.78 -7.18 7.93
C GLU A 70 -2.80 -6.81 6.44
N ASP A 71 -3.82 -6.06 6.05
CA ASP A 71 -3.95 -5.51 4.70
C ASP A 71 -3.65 -4.01 4.71
N PRO A 72 -2.53 -3.56 4.09
CA PRO A 72 -2.17 -2.16 4.06
C PRO A 72 -3.12 -1.31 3.20
N TYR A 73 -3.80 -1.89 2.19
CA TYR A 73 -4.81 -1.16 1.42
C TYR A 73 -6.06 -0.91 2.26
N MET A 74 -6.50 -1.93 3.01
CA MET A 74 -7.63 -1.78 3.93
C MET A 74 -7.33 -0.74 5.01
N HIS A 75 -6.12 -0.73 5.56
CA HIS A 75 -5.69 0.29 6.52
C HIS A 75 -5.77 1.71 5.94
N ILE A 76 -5.26 1.92 4.72
CA ILE A 76 -5.35 3.23 4.05
C ILE A 76 -6.81 3.63 3.84
N LYS A 77 -7.68 2.70 3.41
CA LYS A 77 -9.11 2.96 3.21
C LYS A 77 -9.79 3.40 4.49
N GLN A 78 -9.63 2.65 5.57
CA GLN A 78 -10.17 3.00 6.90
C GLN A 78 -9.60 4.34 7.41
N PHE A 79 -8.30 4.58 7.17
CA PHE A 79 -7.66 5.82 7.54
C PHE A 79 -8.24 7.03 6.80
N PHE A 80 -8.55 6.88 5.50
CA PHE A 80 -9.23 7.91 4.72
C PHE A 80 -10.66 8.17 5.18
N GLU A 81 -11.41 7.13 5.53
CA GLU A 81 -12.76 7.28 6.07
C GLU A 81 -12.76 8.14 7.34
N ILE A 82 -11.82 7.90 8.26
CA ILE A 82 -11.67 8.74 9.46
C ILE A 82 -11.20 10.15 9.10
N CYS A 83 -10.16 10.30 8.28
CA CYS A 83 -9.64 11.61 7.87
C CYS A 83 -10.72 12.49 7.19
N ALA A 84 -11.64 11.91 6.42
CA ALA A 84 -12.72 12.63 5.76
C ALA A 84 -13.70 13.29 6.74
N THR A 85 -13.79 12.78 7.98
CA THR A 85 -14.63 13.36 9.04
C THR A 85 -13.93 14.48 9.82
N ILE A 86 -12.63 14.65 9.62
CA ILE A 86 -11.82 15.61 10.36
C ILE A 86 -11.71 16.92 9.58
N ARG A 87 -11.99 18.03 10.26
CA ARG A 87 -11.79 19.39 9.75
C ARG A 87 -10.96 20.17 10.74
N ILE A 88 -9.81 20.67 10.29
CA ILE A 88 -8.89 21.48 11.09
C ILE A 88 -8.64 22.79 10.34
N GLN A 89 -8.91 23.91 11.00
CA GLN A 89 -8.72 25.23 10.40
C GLN A 89 -7.24 25.44 10.03
N GLY A 90 -6.99 25.91 8.81
CA GLY A 90 -5.64 26.22 8.32
C GLY A 90 -4.83 25.01 7.84
N LEU A 91 -5.43 23.83 7.77
CA LEU A 91 -4.83 22.65 7.15
C LEU A 91 -5.68 22.15 5.98
N ASP A 92 -5.01 21.78 4.89
CA ASP A 92 -5.63 21.00 3.82
C ASP A 92 -5.70 19.50 4.17
N ASP A 93 -6.45 18.75 3.38
CA ASP A 93 -6.66 17.31 3.57
C ASP A 93 -5.33 16.53 3.52
N GLU A 94 -4.36 16.96 2.72
CA GLU A 94 -3.06 16.30 2.60
C GLU A 94 -2.24 16.48 3.89
N GLN A 95 -2.17 17.70 4.41
CA GLN A 95 -1.49 18.01 5.66
C GLN A 95 -2.13 17.30 6.85
N ILE A 96 -3.47 17.17 6.88
CA ILE A 96 -4.17 16.38 7.89
C ILE A 96 -3.72 14.92 7.81
N LYS A 97 -3.77 14.30 6.63
CA LYS A 97 -3.37 12.91 6.42
C LYS A 97 -1.91 12.69 6.83
N MET A 98 -0.99 13.52 6.36
CA MET A 98 0.44 13.41 6.68
C MET A 98 0.73 13.53 8.18
N ARG A 99 0.02 14.41 8.90
CA ARG A 99 0.19 14.59 10.36
C ARG A 99 -0.43 13.46 11.17
N LEU A 100 -1.56 12.91 10.71
CA LEU A 100 -2.29 11.85 11.43
C LEU A 100 -1.73 10.45 11.17
N PHE A 101 -1.23 10.18 9.97
CA PHE A 101 -0.79 8.83 9.59
C PHE A 101 0.25 8.21 10.52
N PRO A 102 1.25 8.94 11.05
CA PRO A 102 2.17 8.36 12.03
C PRO A 102 1.46 7.78 13.26
N PHE A 103 0.33 8.34 13.68
CA PHE A 103 -0.41 7.88 14.86
C PHE A 103 -1.21 6.61 14.60
N SER A 104 -1.49 6.29 13.33
CA SER A 104 -2.14 5.05 12.91
C SER A 104 -1.19 3.84 12.89
N LEU A 105 0.13 4.06 13.03
CA LEU A 105 1.13 2.99 12.99
C LEU A 105 1.62 2.59 14.38
N LYS A 106 1.81 1.29 14.59
CA LYS A 106 2.39 0.69 15.82
C LYS A 106 3.51 -0.29 15.47
N ASP A 107 4.28 -0.68 16.49
CA ASP A 107 5.30 -1.73 16.45
C ASP A 107 6.17 -1.70 15.18
N LYS A 108 6.13 -2.75 14.36
CA LYS A 108 6.97 -2.88 13.16
C LYS A 108 6.70 -1.77 12.16
N ALA A 109 5.45 -1.36 12.01
CA ALA A 109 5.08 -0.24 11.13
C ALA A 109 5.64 1.09 11.64
N LYS A 110 5.57 1.32 12.95
CA LYS A 110 6.12 2.54 13.56
C LYS A 110 7.65 2.58 13.51
N SER A 111 8.30 1.45 13.79
CA SER A 111 9.76 1.31 13.65
C SER A 111 10.23 1.53 12.22
N TRP A 112 9.48 1.04 11.22
CA TRP A 112 9.78 1.31 9.82
C TRP A 112 9.73 2.81 9.51
N LEU A 113 8.69 3.52 9.95
CA LEU A 113 8.58 4.97 9.70
C LEU A 113 9.78 5.73 10.26
N TYR A 114 10.25 5.36 11.46
CA TYR A 114 11.44 5.94 12.09
C TYR A 114 12.77 5.54 11.45
N SER A 115 12.80 4.46 10.65
CA SER A 115 13.99 4.05 9.92
C SER A 115 14.21 4.82 8.61
N LEU A 116 13.21 5.59 8.16
CA LEU A 116 13.30 6.37 6.92
C LEU A 116 14.24 7.57 7.08
N PRO A 117 14.92 8.01 5.99
CA PRO A 117 15.78 9.18 6.06
C PRO A 117 15.01 10.43 6.50
N ASN A 118 15.68 11.26 7.28
CA ASN A 118 15.14 12.53 7.75
C ASN A 118 14.72 13.43 6.58
N ALA A 119 13.61 14.15 6.73
CA ALA A 119 13.09 15.09 5.74
C ALA A 119 13.01 14.53 4.30
N SER A 120 12.61 13.26 4.16
CA SER A 120 12.57 12.55 2.86
C SER A 120 11.18 12.41 2.25
N ILE A 121 10.13 12.84 2.96
CA ILE A 121 8.73 12.72 2.54
C ILE A 121 8.08 14.09 2.61
N HIS A 122 7.56 14.56 1.48
CA HIS A 122 7.00 15.89 1.29
C HIS A 122 5.52 15.89 0.93
N THR A 123 5.00 14.77 0.42
CA THR A 123 3.60 14.62 0.03
C THR A 123 2.98 13.38 0.66
N TRP A 124 1.65 13.35 0.69
CA TRP A 124 0.89 12.17 1.07
C TRP A 124 1.17 11.01 0.10
N GLU A 125 1.25 11.29 -1.19
CA GLU A 125 1.53 10.27 -2.22
C GLU A 125 2.87 9.56 -1.96
N GLU A 126 3.93 10.31 -1.67
CA GLU A 126 5.23 9.73 -1.31
C GLU A 126 5.14 8.84 -0.07
N LEU A 127 4.43 9.29 0.97
CA LEU A 127 4.23 8.54 2.20
C LEU A 127 3.47 7.23 1.96
N SER A 128 2.32 7.30 1.29
CA SER A 128 1.48 6.15 1.01
C SER A 128 2.18 5.16 0.09
N ASN A 129 2.91 5.64 -0.93
CA ASN A 129 3.65 4.78 -1.85
C ASN A 129 4.79 4.04 -1.14
N LYS A 130 5.57 4.73 -0.29
CA LYS A 130 6.62 4.07 0.51
C LYS A 130 6.04 3.05 1.50
N PHE A 131 4.90 3.36 2.12
CA PHE A 131 4.20 2.44 3.01
C PHE A 131 3.74 1.18 2.27
N LEU A 132 3.06 1.34 1.13
CA LEU A 132 2.62 0.21 0.30
C LEU A 132 3.80 -0.61 -0.23
N GLN A 133 4.88 0.03 -0.70
CA GLN A 133 6.09 -0.68 -1.13
C GLN A 133 6.71 -1.52 -0.01
N LYS A 134 6.67 -1.02 1.24
CA LYS A 134 7.22 -1.74 2.39
C LYS A 134 6.35 -2.93 2.80
N PHE A 135 5.03 -2.72 2.89
CA PHE A 135 4.11 -3.68 3.52
C PHE A 135 3.29 -4.51 2.51
N PHE A 136 3.36 -4.18 1.23
CA PHE A 136 2.77 -4.94 0.13
C PHE A 136 3.86 -5.30 -0.90
N PRO A 137 4.74 -6.26 -0.59
CA PRO A 137 5.84 -6.61 -1.47
C PRO A 137 5.34 -7.21 -2.79
N ALA A 138 6.14 -7.09 -3.86
CA ALA A 138 5.81 -7.60 -5.19
C ALA A 138 5.46 -9.11 -5.20
N GLN A 139 6.02 -9.89 -4.27
CA GLN A 139 5.66 -11.31 -4.09
C GLN A 139 4.18 -11.49 -3.75
N LYS A 140 3.60 -10.62 -2.92
CA LYS A 140 2.16 -10.65 -2.58
C LYS A 140 1.30 -10.33 -3.80
N THR A 141 1.68 -9.30 -4.58
CA THR A 141 1.03 -8.99 -5.86
C THR A 141 1.08 -10.18 -6.82
N ASN A 142 2.24 -10.80 -6.99
CA ASN A 142 2.38 -11.94 -7.91
C ASN A 142 1.59 -13.18 -7.45
N LYS A 143 1.53 -13.41 -6.13
CA LYS A 143 0.70 -14.47 -5.56
C LYS A 143 -0.79 -14.23 -5.87
N ILE A 144 -1.29 -13.04 -5.58
CA ILE A 144 -2.70 -12.69 -5.82
C ILE A 144 -3.02 -12.76 -7.32
N ARG A 145 -2.14 -12.28 -8.21
CA ARG A 145 -2.32 -12.44 -9.66
C ARG A 145 -2.49 -13.90 -10.08
N LYS A 146 -1.67 -14.80 -9.53
CA LYS A 146 -1.79 -16.24 -9.81
C LYS A 146 -3.09 -16.83 -9.28
N GLU A 147 -3.53 -16.39 -8.10
CA GLU A 147 -4.80 -16.84 -7.50
C GLU A 147 -6.01 -16.33 -8.29
N ILE A 148 -5.96 -15.09 -8.81
CA ILE A 148 -7.00 -14.52 -9.68
C ILE A 148 -7.06 -15.31 -11.00
N LEU A 149 -5.92 -15.45 -11.69
CA LEU A 149 -5.89 -16.11 -13.00
C LEU A 149 -6.11 -17.63 -12.93
N GLY A 150 -5.72 -18.25 -11.83
CA GLY A 150 -5.89 -19.68 -11.55
C GLY A 150 -7.04 -19.96 -10.59
N PHE A 151 -8.05 -19.09 -10.57
CA PHE A 151 -9.20 -19.25 -9.70
C PHE A 151 -9.89 -20.59 -9.96
N THR A 152 -10.36 -21.22 -8.88
CA THR A 152 -11.17 -22.44 -8.95
C THR A 152 -12.29 -22.35 -7.91
N GLN A 153 -13.50 -22.72 -8.33
CA GLN A 153 -14.63 -22.93 -7.44
C GLN A 153 -14.38 -24.19 -6.62
N LYS A 154 -14.65 -24.12 -5.31
CA LYS A 154 -14.48 -25.28 -4.41
C LYS A 154 -15.68 -26.22 -4.53
N GLU A 155 -15.47 -27.49 -4.24
CA GLU A 155 -16.56 -28.47 -4.18
C GLU A 155 -17.58 -28.06 -3.10
N GLY A 156 -18.85 -28.00 -3.50
CA GLY A 156 -19.96 -27.60 -2.62
C GLY A 156 -20.09 -26.09 -2.36
N GLU A 157 -19.19 -25.26 -2.89
CA GLU A 157 -19.28 -23.79 -2.78
C GLU A 157 -20.34 -23.26 -3.75
N ALA A 158 -21.30 -22.48 -3.25
CA ALA A 158 -22.35 -21.92 -4.09
C ALA A 158 -21.79 -20.82 -5.02
N PHE A 159 -22.48 -20.59 -6.15
CA PHE A 159 -22.06 -19.57 -7.12
C PHE A 159 -21.84 -18.18 -6.50
N HIS A 160 -22.74 -17.74 -5.62
CA HIS A 160 -22.60 -16.43 -4.96
C HIS A 160 -21.37 -16.36 -4.06
N GLU A 161 -21.09 -17.42 -3.29
CA GLU A 161 -19.92 -17.47 -2.40
C GLU A 161 -18.61 -17.44 -3.20
N CYS A 162 -18.54 -18.18 -4.32
CA CYS A 162 -17.34 -18.19 -5.15
C CYS A 162 -17.15 -16.85 -5.89
N TRP A 163 -18.23 -16.21 -6.34
CA TRP A 163 -18.18 -14.89 -6.96
C TRP A 163 -17.75 -13.80 -5.97
N GLU A 164 -18.29 -13.81 -4.75
CA GLU A 164 -17.88 -12.90 -3.68
C GLU A 164 -16.39 -13.09 -3.34
N ARG A 165 -15.94 -14.34 -3.17
CA ARG A 165 -14.53 -14.66 -2.93
C ARG A 165 -13.61 -14.18 -4.05
N TYR A 166 -14.06 -14.28 -5.30
CA TYR A 166 -13.29 -13.78 -6.45
C TYR A 166 -13.15 -12.25 -6.43
N LYS A 167 -14.25 -11.54 -6.18
CA LYS A 167 -14.25 -10.07 -6.05
C LYS A 167 -13.39 -9.60 -4.88
N GLU A 168 -13.44 -10.28 -3.75
CA GLU A 168 -12.58 -9.98 -2.59
C GLU A 168 -11.09 -10.08 -2.97
N MET A 169 -10.71 -11.14 -3.69
CA MET A 169 -9.34 -11.35 -4.15
C MET A 169 -8.86 -10.22 -5.06
N ILE A 170 -9.67 -9.79 -6.02
CA ILE A 170 -9.39 -8.63 -6.90
C ILE A 170 -9.23 -7.36 -6.06
N SER A 171 -10.17 -7.10 -5.14
CA SER A 171 -10.17 -5.88 -4.32
C SER A 171 -8.97 -5.78 -3.37
N SER A 172 -8.40 -6.91 -2.96
CA SER A 172 -7.23 -6.97 -2.08
C SER A 172 -5.92 -6.52 -2.75
N CYS A 173 -5.90 -6.39 -4.08
CA CYS A 173 -4.73 -5.96 -4.83
C CYS A 173 -5.11 -5.02 -6.00
N PRO A 174 -5.55 -3.77 -5.74
CA PRO A 174 -6.06 -2.86 -6.79
C PRO A 174 -5.10 -2.61 -7.95
N HIS A 175 -3.79 -2.76 -7.72
CA HIS A 175 -2.69 -2.66 -8.70
C HIS A 175 -2.33 -4.01 -9.35
N HIS A 176 -3.25 -4.97 -9.39
CA HIS A 176 -3.01 -6.28 -9.99
C HIS A 176 -2.77 -6.19 -11.51
N ASN A 177 -3.22 -5.13 -12.20
CA ASN A 177 -3.01 -4.91 -13.65
C ASN A 177 -3.49 -6.09 -14.54
N ILE A 178 -4.59 -6.74 -14.15
CA ILE A 178 -5.24 -7.79 -14.94
C ILE A 178 -6.42 -7.12 -15.62
N GLU A 179 -6.51 -7.25 -16.95
CA GLU A 179 -7.59 -6.64 -17.72
C GLU A 179 -8.94 -7.27 -17.38
N SER A 180 -10.02 -6.48 -17.43
CA SER A 180 -11.36 -6.93 -17.03
C SER A 180 -11.82 -8.19 -17.79
N TRP A 181 -11.50 -8.30 -19.09
CA TRP A 181 -11.84 -9.50 -19.88
C TRP A 181 -11.13 -10.76 -19.36
N MET A 182 -9.85 -10.66 -18.99
CA MET A 182 -9.10 -11.77 -18.39
C MET A 182 -9.69 -12.14 -17.03
N GLN A 183 -10.13 -11.15 -16.24
CA GLN A 183 -10.78 -11.42 -14.95
C GLN A 183 -12.07 -12.23 -15.14
N MET A 184 -12.91 -11.85 -16.10
CA MET A 184 -14.17 -12.57 -16.36
C MET A 184 -13.92 -13.97 -16.92
N GLN A 185 -12.96 -14.11 -17.83
CA GLN A 185 -12.56 -15.40 -18.36
C GLN A 185 -12.00 -16.33 -17.28
N SER A 186 -11.08 -15.85 -16.44
CA SER A 186 -10.50 -16.66 -15.35
C SER A 186 -11.55 -17.10 -14.33
N PHE A 187 -12.53 -16.24 -14.02
CA PHE A 187 -13.65 -16.66 -13.17
C PHE A 187 -14.45 -17.78 -13.83
N TYR A 188 -14.86 -17.60 -15.08
CA TYR A 188 -15.63 -18.58 -15.84
C TYR A 188 -14.92 -19.93 -15.98
N GLU A 189 -13.63 -19.92 -16.35
CA GLU A 189 -12.81 -21.13 -16.48
C GLU A 189 -12.60 -21.84 -15.14
N GLY A 190 -12.65 -21.09 -14.04
CA GLY A 190 -12.54 -21.62 -12.68
C GLY A 190 -13.82 -22.26 -12.14
N LEU A 191 -14.97 -22.05 -12.77
CA LEU A 191 -16.26 -22.62 -12.32
C LEU A 191 -16.34 -24.14 -12.52
N LEU A 192 -17.17 -24.78 -11.71
CA LEU A 192 -17.58 -26.17 -11.91
C LEU A 192 -18.36 -26.30 -13.23
N ASP A 193 -18.31 -27.48 -13.86
CA ASP A 193 -18.99 -27.74 -15.14
C ASP A 193 -20.49 -27.40 -15.11
N SER A 194 -21.17 -27.73 -14.01
CA SER A 194 -22.59 -27.43 -13.84
C SER A 194 -22.89 -25.92 -13.80
N GLU A 195 -22.02 -25.14 -13.16
CA GLU A 195 -22.15 -23.69 -13.08
C GLU A 195 -21.82 -23.03 -14.41
N ARG A 196 -20.80 -23.53 -15.14
CA ARG A 196 -20.51 -23.07 -16.51
C ARG A 196 -21.68 -23.30 -17.45
N MET A 197 -22.29 -24.48 -17.41
CA MET A 197 -23.49 -24.77 -18.22
C MET A 197 -24.65 -23.82 -17.89
N MET A 198 -24.84 -23.47 -16.61
CA MET A 198 -25.85 -22.51 -16.17
C MET A 198 -25.55 -21.10 -16.70
N VAL A 199 -24.28 -20.68 -16.62
CA VAL A 199 -23.82 -19.40 -17.16
C VAL A 199 -24.10 -19.33 -18.66
N ASP A 200 -23.69 -20.33 -19.44
CA ASP A 200 -23.91 -20.37 -20.88
C ASP A 200 -25.41 -20.38 -21.24
N ALA A 201 -26.22 -21.19 -20.56
CA ALA A 201 -27.67 -21.19 -20.76
C ALA A 201 -28.32 -19.83 -20.47
N THR A 202 -27.87 -19.13 -19.44
CA THR A 202 -28.41 -17.81 -19.05
C THR A 202 -27.89 -16.70 -19.96
N SER A 203 -26.69 -16.87 -20.53
CA SER A 203 -26.08 -15.90 -21.44
C SER A 203 -26.83 -15.74 -22.78
N GLY A 204 -27.59 -16.76 -23.20
CA GLY A 204 -28.37 -16.82 -24.44
C GLY A 204 -27.55 -17.11 -25.71
N GLU A 205 -26.29 -16.67 -25.74
CA GLU A 205 -25.38 -16.80 -26.90
C GLU A 205 -24.01 -17.41 -26.53
N GLY A 206 -23.85 -17.90 -25.30
CA GLY A 206 -22.58 -18.33 -24.71
C GLY A 206 -21.80 -17.15 -24.13
N LEU A 207 -21.12 -17.36 -22.98
CA LEU A 207 -20.40 -16.27 -22.31
C LEU A 207 -19.29 -15.66 -23.20
N MET A 208 -18.62 -16.49 -24.01
CA MET A 208 -17.49 -16.06 -24.84
C MET A 208 -17.86 -15.06 -25.95
N ASN A 209 -19.15 -14.85 -26.21
CA ASN A 209 -19.64 -13.85 -27.16
C ASN A 209 -20.00 -12.52 -26.47
N LYS A 210 -19.85 -12.42 -25.15
CA LYS A 210 -20.12 -11.22 -24.36
C LYS A 210 -18.88 -10.38 -24.11
N THR A 211 -19.09 -9.08 -23.96
CA THR A 211 -18.08 -8.16 -23.43
C THR A 211 -17.81 -8.44 -21.94
N ALA A 212 -16.69 -7.93 -21.42
CA ALA A 212 -16.35 -8.07 -20.00
C ALA A 212 -17.42 -7.46 -19.08
N ASP A 213 -18.00 -6.33 -19.47
CA ASP A 213 -19.02 -5.64 -18.67
C ASP A 213 -20.35 -6.42 -18.63
N GLU A 214 -20.73 -7.02 -19.76
CA GLU A 214 -21.91 -7.89 -19.85
C GLU A 214 -21.70 -9.19 -19.05
N ALA A 215 -20.52 -9.78 -19.12
CA ALA A 215 -20.15 -10.96 -18.33
C ALA A 215 -20.19 -10.64 -16.82
N PHE A 216 -19.61 -9.51 -16.40
CA PHE A 216 -19.67 -9.05 -15.01
C PHE A 216 -21.12 -8.88 -14.54
N THR A 217 -21.95 -8.20 -15.34
CA THR A 217 -23.37 -7.98 -15.01
C THR A 217 -24.14 -9.30 -14.90
N LEU A 218 -23.85 -10.26 -15.79
CA LEU A 218 -24.43 -11.60 -15.73
C LEU A 218 -24.02 -12.33 -14.45
N PHE A 219 -22.74 -12.29 -14.07
CA PHE A 219 -22.27 -12.92 -12.83
C PHE A 219 -22.89 -12.28 -11.58
N GLU A 220 -23.03 -10.96 -11.53
CA GLU A 220 -23.77 -10.28 -10.44
C GLU A 220 -25.22 -10.78 -10.34
N SER A 221 -25.91 -10.89 -11.48
CA SER A 221 -27.30 -11.40 -11.52
C SER A 221 -27.40 -12.85 -11.05
N LEU A 222 -26.50 -13.73 -11.53
CA LEU A 222 -26.46 -15.13 -11.12
C LEU A 222 -26.10 -15.30 -9.65
N SER A 223 -25.18 -14.48 -9.13
CA SER A 223 -24.85 -14.41 -7.71
C SER A 223 -26.08 -14.06 -6.86
N ALA A 224 -26.82 -13.00 -7.24
CA ALA A 224 -28.04 -12.61 -6.53
C ALA A 224 -29.10 -13.73 -6.52
N ASN A 225 -29.29 -14.42 -7.65
CA ASN A 225 -30.25 -15.54 -7.75
C ASN A 225 -29.82 -16.74 -6.91
N SER A 226 -28.52 -17.10 -6.94
CA SER A 226 -27.94 -18.18 -6.15
C SER A 226 -28.13 -17.94 -4.64
N GLN A 227 -27.93 -16.71 -4.18
CA GLN A 227 -28.11 -16.34 -2.78
C GLN A 227 -29.58 -16.51 -2.33
N GLN A 228 -30.54 -16.09 -3.16
CA GLN A 228 -31.98 -16.24 -2.86
C GLN A 228 -32.41 -17.71 -2.74
N TRP A 229 -31.95 -18.57 -3.64
CA TRP A 229 -32.30 -20.00 -3.59
C TRP A 229 -31.67 -20.74 -2.42
N ASN A 230 -30.42 -20.39 -2.06
CA ASN A 230 -29.79 -20.99 -0.89
C ASN A 230 -30.45 -20.56 0.43
N HIS A 231 -30.89 -19.30 0.53
CA HIS A 231 -31.66 -18.85 1.68
C HIS A 231 -32.98 -19.64 1.86
N ASN A 232 -33.61 -20.05 0.76
CA ASN A 232 -34.86 -20.81 0.78
C ASN A 232 -34.67 -22.30 1.09
N LYS A 233 -33.48 -22.89 0.89
CA LYS A 233 -33.17 -24.29 1.25
C LYS A 233 -32.88 -24.51 2.73
N GLY A 234 -32.58 -23.44 3.47
CA GLY A 234 -32.27 -23.47 4.91
C GLY A 234 -33.49 -23.27 5.83
N ARG A 235 -34.71 -23.25 5.28
CA ARG A 235 -35.98 -23.21 6.01
C ARG A 235 -36.71 -24.54 5.84
#